data_AF-A0A314YPA7-F1
#
_entry.id   AF-A0A314YPA7-F1
#
_cell.length_a   1.000
_cell.length_b   1.000
_cell.length_c   1.000
_cell.angle_alpha   90.00
_cell.angle_beta   90.00
_cell.angle_gamma   90.00
#
_symmetry.space_group_name_H-M   'P 1'
#
loop_
_entity.id
_entity.type
_entity.pdbx_description
1 polymer ?
#
loop_
_entity_poly.entity_id
_entity_poly.type
_entity_poly.pdbx_seq_one_letter_code
_entity_poly.pdbx_strand_id
1 'polypeptide(L)'
;MASKFSSSFSSKHFILYLFILYLCLFILILSSFIPTKPSNLVITSRHQQVFKNEFKNVDWFIAISKLFKIKGRKIKVGLVNVDDHIHSQLHGLEDHVETVSIGFERVPKDRKWEDYFPEWIDEDKKWGSPKCPEIPIPKLEGYKDIDVVLARVPCDKEGIRDVFRLQVNLVVANLVVGEGWMKPDAHRKVYVVFIGSCGPMVEIFRCDDLLMHRGDYWVYMPDIGRLKQKVLMPVGSCQVAPGYAETGTN
;
A
#
# COMPACT_ATOMS: atom_id res chain seq x y z
N MET A 1 -15.78 23.55 -62.76
CA MET A 1 -15.27 24.91 -62.45
C MET A 1 -15.35 25.11 -60.95
N ALA A 2 -14.20 25.27 -60.30
CA ALA A 2 -14.08 25.45 -58.86
C ALA A 2 -14.20 26.93 -58.50
N SER A 3 -15.04 27.28 -57.52
CA SER A 3 -15.00 28.60 -56.87
C SER A 3 -14.66 28.41 -55.39
N LYS A 4 -13.44 28.82 -55.05
CA LYS A 4 -12.88 28.89 -53.69
C LYS A 4 -13.75 29.79 -52.81
N PHE A 5 -14.25 29.25 -51.70
CA PHE A 5 -14.75 30.07 -50.59
C PHE A 5 -13.53 30.54 -49.78
N SER A 6 -13.14 31.80 -49.96
CA SER A 6 -12.16 32.48 -49.11
C SER A 6 -12.93 33.13 -47.95
N SER A 7 -12.94 32.49 -46.78
CA SER A 7 -13.39 33.13 -45.56
C SER A 7 -12.24 34.01 -45.03
N SER A 8 -12.35 35.31 -45.26
CA SER A 8 -11.48 36.33 -44.65
C SER A 8 -11.72 36.35 -43.14
N PHE A 9 -10.99 35.52 -42.40
CA PHE A 9 -10.92 35.59 -40.95
C PHE A 9 -10.01 36.76 -40.59
N SER A 10 -10.62 37.89 -40.23
CA SER A 10 -9.91 39.12 -39.87
C SER A 10 -8.84 38.85 -38.81
N SER A 11 -7.58 39.06 -39.20
CA SER A 11 -6.36 38.85 -38.38
C SER A 11 -6.47 39.42 -36.96
N LYS A 12 -7.21 40.51 -36.77
CA LYS A 12 -7.42 41.15 -35.47
C LYS A 12 -8.22 40.29 -34.48
N HIS A 13 -9.19 39.51 -34.95
CA HIS A 13 -9.97 38.60 -34.10
C HIS A 13 -9.18 37.34 -33.73
N PHE A 14 -8.29 36.87 -34.62
CA PHE A 14 -7.39 35.77 -34.32
C PHE A 14 -6.38 36.13 -33.22
N ILE A 15 -5.78 37.32 -33.32
CA ILE A 15 -4.86 37.82 -32.30
C ILE A 15 -5.57 38.03 -30.95
N LEU A 16 -6.80 38.56 -30.96
CA LEU A 16 -7.59 38.72 -29.74
C LEU A 16 -7.91 37.36 -29.09
N TYR A 17 -8.26 36.35 -29.89
CA TYR A 17 -8.52 35.01 -29.40
C TYR A 17 -7.27 34.36 -28.78
N LEU A 18 -6.11 34.49 -29.42
CA LEU A 18 -4.83 34.02 -28.88
C LEU A 18 -4.49 34.70 -27.55
N PHE A 19 -4.77 35.99 -27.41
CA PHE A 19 -4.53 36.73 -26.18
C PHE A 19 -5.45 36.27 -25.04
N ILE A 20 -6.73 36.02 -25.33
CA ILE A 20 -7.68 35.45 -24.36
C ILE A 20 -7.24 34.05 -23.94
N LEU A 21 -6.83 33.21 -24.88
CA LEU A 21 -6.37 31.85 -24.61
C LEU A 21 -5.11 31.85 -23.71
N TYR A 22 -4.16 32.74 -24.00
CA TYR A 22 -2.96 32.92 -23.18
C TYR A 22 -3.31 33.38 -21.76
N LEU A 23 -4.23 34.34 -21.61
CA LEU A 23 -4.67 34.83 -20.31
C LEU A 23 -5.36 33.74 -19.49
N CYS A 24 -6.20 32.91 -20.12
CA CYS A 24 -6.83 31.77 -19.47
C CYS A 24 -5.81 30.73 -18.98
N LEU A 25 -4.81 30.39 -19.82
CA LEU A 25 -3.73 29.48 -19.44
C LEU A 25 -2.88 30.03 -18.31
N PHE A 26 -2.57 31.33 -18.33
CA PHE A 26 -1.82 32.01 -17.28
C PHE A 26 -2.56 32.02 -15.94
N ILE A 27 -3.89 32.24 -15.95
CA ILE A 27 -4.74 32.16 -14.74
C ILE A 27 -4.78 30.73 -14.19
N LEU A 28 -4.86 29.72 -15.05
CA LEU A 28 -4.82 28.31 -14.62
C LEU A 28 -3.49 27.97 -13.94
N ILE A 29 -2.37 28.41 -14.52
CA ILE A 29 -1.04 28.23 -13.92
C ILE A 29 -0.97 28.94 -12.57
N LEU A 30 -1.40 30.21 -12.48
CA LEU A 30 -1.45 30.93 -11.20
C LEU A 30 -2.32 30.24 -10.16
N SER A 31 -3.48 29.68 -10.54
CA SER A 31 -4.37 28.95 -9.62
C SER A 31 -3.74 27.66 -9.09
N SER A 32 -2.87 27.01 -9.87
CA SER A 32 -2.10 25.84 -9.42
C SER A 32 -0.99 26.17 -8.43
N PHE A 33 -0.61 27.45 -8.32
CA PHE A 33 0.38 27.95 -7.36
C PHE A 33 -0.24 28.65 -6.13
N ILE A 34 -1.57 28.65 -5.98
CA ILE A 34 -2.20 29.12 -4.72
C ILE A 34 -2.19 27.96 -3.73
N PRO A 35 -1.34 27.97 -2.69
CA PRO A 35 -1.44 26.99 -1.62
C PRO A 35 -2.78 27.19 -0.92
N THR A 36 -3.65 26.19 -0.99
CA THR A 36 -4.86 26.14 -0.16
C THR A 36 -4.44 26.15 1.30
N LYS A 37 -4.54 27.31 1.97
CA LYS A 37 -4.40 27.38 3.42
C LYS A 37 -5.50 26.51 4.04
N PRO A 38 -5.16 25.53 4.90
CA PRO A 38 -6.19 24.84 5.66
C PRO A 38 -6.83 25.83 6.63
N SER A 39 -8.16 25.89 6.58
CA SER A 39 -8.99 26.59 7.56
C SER A 39 -8.74 26.01 8.96
N ASN A 40 -8.13 26.81 9.84
CA ASN A 40 -8.01 26.45 11.25
C ASN A 40 -9.40 26.58 11.91
N LEU A 41 -10.04 25.43 12.16
CA LEU A 41 -11.18 25.35 13.06
C LEU A 41 -10.63 25.28 14.50
N VAL A 42 -10.77 26.38 15.24
CA VAL A 42 -10.38 26.45 16.66
C VAL A 42 -11.45 25.72 17.48
N ILE A 43 -11.10 24.53 17.99
CA ILE A 43 -11.88 23.80 19.00
C ILE A 43 -11.12 23.85 20.33
N THR A 44 -11.88 24.10 21.39
CA THR A 44 -11.52 24.52 22.75
C THR A 44 -10.52 23.59 23.48
N SER A 45 -9.62 24.21 24.24
CA SER A 45 -8.24 23.77 24.53
C SER A 45 -8.00 22.90 25.76
N ARG A 46 -9.01 22.29 26.41
CA ARG A 46 -8.76 21.54 27.66
C ARG A 46 -8.84 20.02 27.53
N HIS A 47 -9.86 19.49 26.84
CA HIS A 47 -9.95 18.04 26.59
C HIS A 47 -8.92 17.53 25.57
N GLN A 48 -8.55 18.36 24.60
CA GLN A 48 -7.55 18.00 23.59
C GLN A 48 -6.14 17.94 24.16
N GLN A 49 -5.84 18.66 25.25
CA GLN A 49 -4.49 18.68 25.83
C GLN A 49 -4.20 17.43 26.68
N VAL A 50 -5.24 16.86 27.31
CA VAL A 50 -5.16 15.55 27.98
C VAL A 50 -5.03 14.43 26.92
N PHE A 51 -5.86 14.44 25.88
CA PHE A 51 -5.78 13.47 24.78
C PHE A 51 -4.45 13.52 23.99
N LYS A 52 -3.88 14.71 23.76
CA LYS A 52 -2.70 14.87 22.91
C LYS A 52 -1.39 14.48 23.60
N ASN A 53 -1.36 14.47 24.94
CA ASN A 53 -0.18 14.04 25.68
C ASN A 53 -0.08 12.52 25.82
N GLU A 54 -1.21 11.80 25.77
CA GLU A 54 -1.25 10.33 25.79
C GLU A 54 -1.10 9.72 24.37
N PHE A 55 -1.60 10.40 23.33
CA PHE A 55 -1.65 9.89 21.95
C PHE A 55 -0.63 10.48 20.95
N LYS A 56 0.46 11.10 21.44
CA LYS A 56 1.51 11.67 20.59
C LYS A 56 2.13 10.68 19.58
N ASN A 57 1.94 9.38 19.79
CA ASN A 57 2.49 8.31 18.98
C ASN A 57 1.48 7.56 18.08
N VAL A 58 0.25 8.04 17.91
CA VAL A 58 -0.77 7.33 17.12
C VAL A 58 -1.30 8.15 15.95
N ASP A 59 -0.40 8.90 15.31
CA ASP A 59 -0.68 9.71 14.13
C ASP A 59 -1.30 8.89 12.98
N TRP A 60 -0.85 7.64 12.81
CA TRP A 60 -1.42 6.73 11.81
C TRP A 60 -2.88 6.39 12.13
N PHE A 61 -3.26 6.17 13.40
CA PHE A 61 -4.63 5.86 13.78
C PHE A 61 -5.54 7.07 13.64
N ILE A 62 -5.05 8.28 13.95
CA ILE A 62 -5.80 9.52 13.70
C ILE A 62 -6.00 9.73 12.20
N ALA A 63 -4.97 9.47 11.38
CA ALA A 63 -5.09 9.56 9.93
C ALA A 63 -6.11 8.55 9.39
N ILE A 64 -5.98 7.29 9.81
CA ILE A 64 -6.86 6.19 9.43
C ILE A 64 -8.29 6.44 9.88
N SER A 65 -8.54 6.80 11.14
CA SER A 65 -9.89 7.08 11.67
C SER A 65 -10.58 8.26 10.98
N LYS A 66 -9.84 9.26 10.49
CA LYS A 66 -10.41 10.34 9.66
C LYS A 66 -10.79 9.87 8.27
N LEU A 67 -10.02 8.94 7.70
CA LEU A 67 -10.26 8.36 6.37
C LEU A 67 -11.40 7.34 6.41
N PHE A 68 -11.51 6.60 7.50
CA PHE A 68 -12.58 5.64 7.75
C PHE A 68 -13.85 6.35 8.23
N LYS A 69 -14.90 6.32 7.40
CA LYS A 69 -16.27 6.64 7.85
C LYS A 69 -16.90 5.48 8.63
N ILE A 70 -16.18 4.85 9.55
CA ILE A 70 -16.73 3.72 10.33
C ILE A 70 -17.48 4.29 11.54
N LYS A 71 -18.80 4.42 11.41
CA LYS A 71 -19.65 4.77 12.54
C LYS A 71 -20.06 3.50 13.30
N GLY A 72 -19.64 3.38 14.55
CA GLY A 72 -20.27 2.50 15.54
C GLY A 72 -19.72 1.08 15.72
N ARG A 73 -18.57 0.72 15.13
CA ARG A 73 -17.89 -0.56 15.45
C ARG A 73 -16.38 -0.36 15.68
N LYS A 74 -15.78 -1.30 16.42
CA LYS A 74 -14.32 -1.35 16.61
C LYS A 74 -13.62 -1.63 15.28
N ILE A 75 -12.45 -1.01 15.09
CA ILE A 75 -11.57 -1.23 13.95
C ILE A 75 -10.79 -2.52 14.21
N LYS A 76 -10.87 -3.48 13.29
CA LYS A 76 -10.14 -4.74 13.43
C LYS A 76 -8.73 -4.61 12.83
N VAL A 77 -7.71 -4.77 13.65
CA VAL A 77 -6.30 -4.57 13.30
C VAL A 77 -5.56 -5.90 13.32
N GLY A 78 -5.06 -6.34 12.16
CA GLY A 78 -4.17 -7.49 12.04
C GLY A 78 -2.72 -7.10 12.31
N LEU A 79 -2.05 -7.76 13.24
CA LEU A 79 -0.70 -7.44 13.68
C LEU A 79 0.31 -8.43 13.09
N VAL A 80 1.28 -7.93 12.31
CA VAL A 80 2.28 -8.74 11.61
C VAL A 80 3.68 -8.33 12.06
N ASN A 81 4.44 -9.26 12.63
CA ASN A 81 5.84 -9.04 13.03
C ASN A 81 6.05 -7.82 13.96
N VAL A 82 5.08 -7.51 14.82
CA VAL A 82 5.14 -6.35 15.73
C VAL A 82 5.82 -6.71 17.06
N ASP A 83 6.32 -5.70 17.78
CA ASP A 83 6.91 -5.85 19.10
C ASP A 83 5.95 -5.44 20.22
N ASP A 84 6.32 -5.76 21.47
CA ASP A 84 5.52 -5.49 22.67
C ASP A 84 5.19 -4.01 22.86
N HIS A 85 6.07 -3.11 22.37
CA HIS A 85 5.82 -1.68 22.39
C HIS A 85 4.56 -1.32 21.58
N ILE A 86 4.43 -1.82 20.35
CA ILE A 86 3.20 -1.59 19.56
C ILE A 86 1.98 -2.23 20.22
N HIS A 87 2.13 -3.43 20.81
CA HIS A 87 1.03 -4.06 21.54
C HIS A 87 0.51 -3.18 22.68
N SER A 88 1.40 -2.64 23.51
CA SER A 88 1.03 -1.73 24.60
C SER A 88 0.38 -0.44 24.13
N GLN A 89 0.82 0.11 22.97
CA GLN A 89 0.18 1.29 22.38
C GLN A 89 -1.26 1.02 21.94
N LEU A 90 -1.53 -0.16 21.39
CA LEU A 90 -2.87 -0.56 20.96
C LEU A 90 -3.78 -0.93 22.13
N HIS A 91 -3.22 -1.42 23.24
CA HIS A 91 -3.96 -1.65 24.49
C HIS A 91 -4.60 -0.34 25.02
N GLY A 92 -3.99 0.82 24.77
CA GLY A 92 -4.60 2.11 25.09
C GLY A 92 -5.82 2.50 24.23
N LEU A 93 -6.15 1.70 23.21
CA LEU A 93 -7.21 1.93 22.23
C LEU A 93 -8.28 0.82 22.21
N GLU A 94 -8.33 -0.04 23.23
CA GLU A 94 -9.20 -1.23 23.25
C GLU A 94 -10.69 -0.94 23.06
N ASP A 95 -11.18 0.23 23.46
CA ASP A 95 -12.57 0.65 23.24
C ASP A 95 -12.88 0.91 21.75
N HIS A 96 -11.84 1.15 20.93
CA HIS A 96 -11.94 1.51 19.53
C HIS A 96 -11.34 0.47 18.58
N VAL A 97 -10.46 -0.41 19.07
CA VAL A 97 -9.67 -1.35 18.27
C VAL A 97 -9.83 -2.76 18.80
N GLU A 98 -10.03 -3.71 17.88
CA GLU A 98 -9.91 -5.14 18.13
C GLU A 98 -8.63 -5.62 17.43
N THR A 99 -7.70 -6.24 18.17
CA THR A 99 -6.43 -6.70 17.60
C THR A 99 -6.44 -8.21 17.35
N VAL A 100 -5.81 -8.64 16.26
CA VAL A 100 -5.58 -10.05 15.93
C VAL A 100 -4.12 -10.24 15.56
N SER A 101 -3.39 -11.04 16.35
CA SER A 101 -2.00 -11.39 16.04
C SER A 101 -1.93 -12.39 14.89
N ILE A 102 -1.17 -12.06 13.86
CA ILE A 102 -0.91 -12.94 12.72
C ILE A 102 0.41 -13.66 12.95
N GLY A 103 0.32 -14.93 13.35
CA GLY A 103 1.49 -15.80 13.51
C GLY A 103 1.86 -16.46 12.18
N PHE A 104 3.14 -16.44 11.84
CA PHE A 104 3.68 -17.16 10.68
C PHE A 104 5.10 -17.66 10.98
N GLU A 105 5.49 -18.74 10.32
CA GLU A 105 6.84 -19.29 10.44
C GLU A 105 7.83 -18.39 9.70
N ARG A 106 8.92 -17.97 10.37
CA ARG A 106 9.95 -17.15 9.73
C ARG A 106 10.75 -17.99 8.74
N VAL A 107 11.05 -17.41 7.57
CA VAL A 107 11.95 -18.01 6.58
C VAL A 107 13.30 -18.41 7.24
N PRO A 108 13.80 -19.63 6.98
CA PRO A 108 15.07 -20.08 7.56
C PRO A 108 16.21 -19.10 7.23
N LYS A 109 17.08 -18.84 8.21
CA LYS A 109 18.16 -17.83 8.09
C LYS A 109 19.24 -18.19 7.07
N ASP A 110 19.32 -19.45 6.67
CA ASP A 110 20.24 -19.97 5.65
C ASP A 110 19.71 -19.76 4.23
N ARG A 111 18.43 -19.40 4.06
CA ARG A 111 17.86 -19.00 2.77
C ARG A 111 18.36 -17.63 2.38
N LYS A 112 18.89 -17.54 1.15
CA LYS A 112 19.44 -16.32 0.58
C LYS A 112 18.55 -15.77 -0.51
N TRP A 113 18.75 -14.50 -0.84
CA TRP A 113 18.06 -13.86 -1.94
C TRP A 113 18.22 -14.63 -3.26
N GLU A 114 19.43 -15.13 -3.53
CA GLU A 114 19.77 -15.85 -4.76
C GLU A 114 19.06 -17.20 -4.89
N ASP A 115 18.56 -17.78 -3.78
CA ASP A 115 17.77 -19.01 -3.82
C ASP A 115 16.38 -18.78 -4.47
N TYR A 116 15.85 -17.55 -4.35
CA TYR A 116 14.57 -17.15 -4.94
C TYR A 116 14.76 -16.36 -6.24
N PHE A 117 15.81 -15.54 -6.32
CA PHE A 117 16.12 -14.68 -7.45
C PHE A 117 17.50 -15.01 -8.05
N PRO A 118 17.69 -16.21 -8.64
CA PRO A 118 18.93 -16.57 -9.29
C PRO A 118 19.14 -15.76 -10.58
N GLU A 119 20.39 -15.64 -11.00
CA GLU A 119 20.77 -14.97 -12.25
C GLU A 119 20.28 -15.73 -13.49
N TRP A 120 20.16 -17.06 -13.40
CA TRP A 120 19.74 -17.92 -14.51
C TRP A 120 18.97 -19.13 -14.01
N ILE A 121 17.97 -19.54 -14.78
CA ILE A 121 17.24 -20.81 -14.61
C ILE A 121 17.14 -21.55 -15.95
N ASP A 122 17.03 -22.86 -15.86
CA ASP A 122 16.74 -23.72 -17.00
C ASP A 122 15.23 -23.74 -17.28
N GLU A 123 14.76 -22.73 -18.02
CA GLU A 123 13.35 -22.56 -18.38
C GLU A 123 12.79 -23.77 -19.13
N ASP A 124 13.61 -24.39 -19.99
CA ASP A 124 13.27 -25.56 -20.81
C ASP A 124 13.30 -26.88 -20.01
N LYS A 125 13.76 -26.85 -18.75
CA LYS A 125 13.96 -28.03 -17.88
C LYS A 125 14.79 -29.14 -18.53
N LYS A 126 15.69 -28.78 -19.45
CA LYS A 126 16.53 -29.71 -20.22
C LYS A 126 17.58 -30.41 -19.34
N TRP A 127 18.04 -29.73 -18.31
CA TRP A 127 19.10 -30.12 -17.38
C TRP A 127 18.59 -30.32 -15.95
N GLY A 128 17.39 -29.85 -15.64
CA GLY A 128 16.68 -30.14 -14.39
C GLY A 128 15.55 -29.16 -14.13
N SER A 129 14.61 -29.53 -13.26
CA SER A 129 13.64 -28.54 -12.77
C SER A 129 14.32 -27.57 -11.83
N PRO A 130 14.10 -26.24 -11.97
CA PRO A 130 14.65 -25.27 -11.03
C PRO A 130 14.06 -25.54 -9.63
N LYS A 131 14.92 -25.44 -8.61
CA LYS A 131 14.52 -25.60 -7.21
C LYS A 131 14.17 -24.24 -6.64
N CYS A 132 12.89 -24.03 -6.37
CA CYS A 132 12.42 -22.86 -5.62
C CYS A 132 12.04 -23.27 -4.21
N PRO A 133 12.71 -22.71 -3.19
CA PRO A 133 12.21 -22.83 -1.83
C PRO A 133 10.87 -22.12 -1.71
N GLU A 134 10.00 -22.65 -0.86
CA GLU A 134 8.78 -21.96 -0.48
C GLU A 134 9.07 -20.91 0.61
N ILE A 135 8.37 -19.79 0.54
CA ILE A 135 8.34 -18.80 1.61
C ILE A 135 7.10 -19.09 2.46
N PRO A 136 7.24 -19.40 3.75
CA PRO A 136 6.09 -19.71 4.59
C PRO A 136 5.15 -18.50 4.69
N ILE A 137 3.89 -18.69 4.29
CA ILE A 137 2.79 -17.72 4.42
C ILE A 137 1.74 -18.33 5.35
N PRO A 138 1.14 -17.57 6.27
CA PRO A 138 0.13 -18.12 7.16
C PRO A 138 -1.15 -18.45 6.41
N LYS A 139 -1.84 -19.48 6.89
CA LYS A 139 -3.20 -19.83 6.48
C LYS A 139 -4.14 -18.66 6.74
N LEU A 140 -4.94 -18.29 5.74
CA LEU A 140 -5.78 -17.08 5.79
C LEU A 140 -7.18 -17.34 6.37
N GLU A 141 -7.56 -18.61 6.55
CA GLU A 141 -8.90 -19.07 6.93
C GLU A 141 -9.39 -18.48 8.26
N GLY A 142 -8.46 -18.15 9.16
CA GLY A 142 -8.73 -17.56 10.47
C GLY A 142 -8.75 -16.02 10.48
N TYR A 143 -8.33 -15.36 9.41
CA TYR A 143 -8.07 -13.92 9.38
C TYR A 143 -9.10 -13.17 8.52
N LYS A 144 -10.32 -13.09 9.03
CA LYS A 144 -11.45 -12.42 8.35
C LYS A 144 -11.69 -11.02 8.89
N ASP A 145 -12.21 -10.15 8.03
CA ASP A 145 -12.72 -8.82 8.40
C ASP A 145 -11.71 -7.86 9.02
N ILE A 146 -10.42 -8.03 8.69
CA ILE A 146 -9.38 -7.06 9.01
C ILE A 146 -9.59 -5.76 8.23
N ASP A 147 -9.68 -4.65 8.96
CA ASP A 147 -9.80 -3.30 8.41
C ASP A 147 -8.42 -2.69 8.16
N VAL A 148 -7.47 -2.97 9.05
CA VAL A 148 -6.10 -2.44 9.01
C VAL A 148 -5.10 -3.57 9.25
N VAL A 149 -4.13 -3.72 8.36
CA VAL A 149 -2.96 -4.59 8.61
C VAL A 149 -1.81 -3.70 9.06
N LEU A 150 -1.33 -3.91 10.28
CA LEU A 150 -0.20 -3.18 10.85
C LEU A 150 0.99 -4.12 10.93
N ALA A 151 2.09 -3.73 10.28
CA ALA A 151 3.27 -4.56 10.14
C ALA A 151 4.53 -3.79 10.47
N ARG A 152 5.40 -4.36 11.31
CA ARG A 152 6.76 -3.82 11.47
C ARG A 152 7.67 -4.49 10.43
N VAL A 153 8.32 -3.66 9.63
CA VAL A 153 9.20 -4.13 8.56
C VAL A 153 10.61 -4.31 9.12
N PRO A 154 11.22 -5.50 8.98
CA PRO A 154 12.60 -5.69 9.37
C PRO A 154 13.53 -4.87 8.48
N CYS A 155 14.61 -4.39 9.09
CA CYS A 155 15.67 -3.64 8.44
C CYS A 155 16.99 -4.39 8.66
N ASP A 156 17.35 -5.29 7.74
CA ASP A 156 18.69 -5.87 7.72
C ASP A 156 19.61 -5.15 6.74
N LYS A 157 20.92 -5.40 6.85
CA LYS A 157 21.97 -4.82 6.01
C LYS A 157 21.83 -5.19 4.53
N GLU A 158 21.12 -6.27 4.22
CA GLU A 158 20.85 -6.72 2.86
C GLU A 158 19.84 -5.81 2.12
N GLY A 159 19.17 -4.90 2.83
CA GLY A 159 18.37 -3.82 2.25
C GLY A 159 17.18 -4.35 1.45
N ILE A 160 17.25 -4.22 0.12
CA ILE A 160 16.19 -4.74 -0.78
C ILE A 160 16.26 -6.26 -0.97
N ARG A 161 17.40 -6.88 -0.66
CA ARG A 161 17.63 -8.32 -0.81
C ARG A 161 17.33 -9.11 0.47
N ASP A 162 16.80 -8.46 1.49
CA ASP A 162 16.41 -9.12 2.72
C ASP A 162 15.17 -10.02 2.49
N VAL A 163 15.37 -11.33 2.57
CA VAL A 163 14.32 -12.34 2.37
C VAL A 163 13.24 -12.27 3.47
N PHE A 164 13.61 -11.94 4.71
CA PHE A 164 12.62 -11.81 5.78
C PHE A 164 11.76 -10.55 5.60
N ARG A 165 12.36 -9.47 5.11
CA ARG A 165 11.61 -8.28 4.68
C ARG A 165 10.63 -8.62 3.55
N LEU A 166 11.06 -9.40 2.55
CA LEU A 166 10.19 -9.90 1.49
C LEU A 166 9.03 -10.72 2.06
N GLN A 167 9.32 -11.68 2.94
CA GLN A 167 8.30 -12.49 3.59
C GLN A 167 7.25 -11.64 4.31
N VAL A 168 7.66 -10.68 5.15
CA VAL A 168 6.71 -9.79 5.86
C VAL A 168 5.81 -9.04 4.89
N ASN A 169 6.35 -8.51 3.80
CA ASN A 169 5.55 -7.81 2.79
C ASN A 169 4.57 -8.75 2.07
N LEU A 170 4.97 -9.99 1.78
CA LEU A 170 4.09 -11.00 1.17
C LEU A 170 2.98 -11.45 2.12
N VAL A 171 3.26 -11.64 3.41
CA VAL A 171 2.25 -11.97 4.42
C VAL A 171 1.21 -10.85 4.49
N VAL A 172 1.65 -9.60 4.55
CA VAL A 172 0.76 -8.43 4.54
C VAL A 172 -0.07 -8.38 3.27
N ALA A 173 0.53 -8.60 2.10
CA ALA A 173 -0.18 -8.58 0.82
C ALA A 173 -1.26 -9.68 0.74
N ASN A 174 -0.94 -10.90 1.17
CA ASN A 174 -1.88 -12.02 1.20
C ASN A 174 -3.04 -11.77 2.18
N LEU A 175 -2.78 -11.18 3.36
CA LEU A 175 -3.83 -10.79 4.31
C LEU A 175 -4.79 -9.74 3.75
N VAL A 176 -4.25 -8.74 3.04
CA VAL A 176 -5.04 -7.66 2.43
C VAL A 176 -5.94 -8.20 1.32
N VAL A 177 -5.43 -9.14 0.52
CA VAL A 177 -6.21 -9.80 -0.53
C VAL A 177 -7.26 -10.73 0.09
N GLY A 178 -6.91 -11.43 1.16
CA GLY A 178 -7.79 -12.28 1.94
C GLY A 178 -8.30 -13.52 1.18
N GLU A 179 -9.23 -14.24 1.80
CA GLU A 179 -9.87 -15.40 1.19
C GLU A 179 -11.05 -15.01 0.29
N GLY A 180 -10.96 -15.34 -1.00
CA GLY A 180 -12.04 -15.07 -1.94
C GLY A 180 -11.54 -14.81 -3.34
N TRP A 181 -11.09 -15.87 -4.03
CA TRP A 181 -10.52 -15.77 -5.36
C TRP A 181 -11.53 -15.32 -6.44
N MET A 182 -12.83 -15.44 -6.20
CA MET A 182 -13.85 -15.15 -7.21
C MET A 182 -14.66 -13.89 -6.98
N LYS A 183 -14.70 -13.35 -5.76
CA LYS A 183 -15.38 -12.09 -5.42
C LYS A 183 -14.71 -11.42 -4.21
N PRO A 184 -13.46 -10.91 -4.32
CA PRO A 184 -13.10 -9.86 -3.40
C PRO A 184 -14.16 -8.78 -3.62
N ASP A 185 -14.86 -8.37 -2.57
CA ASP A 185 -15.79 -7.27 -2.69
C ASP A 185 -14.93 -6.06 -3.10
N ALA A 186 -14.91 -5.71 -4.39
CA ALA A 186 -13.93 -4.78 -4.96
C ALA A 186 -14.01 -3.38 -4.32
N HIS A 187 -15.06 -3.15 -3.54
CA HIS A 187 -15.32 -1.94 -2.77
C HIS A 187 -14.78 -1.98 -1.34
N ARG A 188 -14.33 -3.15 -0.85
CA ARG A 188 -13.72 -3.30 0.47
C ARG A 188 -12.41 -2.51 0.49
N LYS A 189 -12.27 -1.65 1.50
CA LYS A 189 -11.05 -0.89 1.73
C LYS A 189 -10.33 -1.49 2.91
N VAL A 190 -9.12 -1.96 2.68
CA VAL A 190 -8.19 -2.38 3.72
C VAL A 190 -7.02 -1.42 3.69
N TYR A 191 -6.60 -0.96 4.87
CA TYR A 191 -5.47 -0.05 5.00
C TYR A 191 -4.27 -0.82 5.53
N VAL A 192 -3.09 -0.40 5.13
CA VAL A 192 -1.85 -1.04 5.56
C VAL A 192 -0.97 0.00 6.23
N VAL A 193 -0.45 -0.32 7.41
CA VAL A 193 0.47 0.51 8.17
C VAL A 193 1.78 -0.23 8.31
N PHE A 194 2.82 0.25 7.64
CA PHE A 194 4.17 -0.23 7.84
C PHE A 194 4.90 0.64 8.85
N ILE A 195 5.58 -0.01 9.78
CA ILE A 195 6.40 0.62 10.82
C ILE A 195 7.86 0.25 10.58
N GLY A 196 8.71 1.26 10.46
CA GLY A 196 10.15 1.12 10.32
C GLY A 196 10.72 2.03 9.25
N SER A 197 11.99 2.38 9.41
CA SER A 197 12.70 3.31 8.52
C SER A 197 12.93 2.77 7.11
N CYS A 198 12.99 1.44 6.93
CA CYS A 198 13.17 0.84 5.59
C CYS A 198 11.91 0.91 4.72
N GLY A 199 10.73 1.10 5.32
CA GLY A 199 9.46 1.07 4.62
C GLY A 199 9.16 -0.27 3.92
N PRO A 200 7.97 -0.40 3.29
CA PRO A 200 7.61 -1.61 2.56
C PRO A 200 8.42 -1.79 1.28
N MET A 201 8.27 -2.95 0.64
CA MET A 201 8.80 -3.19 -0.70
C MET A 201 7.87 -2.54 -1.74
N VAL A 202 8.39 -1.55 -2.45
CA VAL A 202 7.62 -0.72 -3.40
C VAL A 202 7.11 -1.50 -4.61
N GLU A 203 7.74 -2.63 -4.91
CA GLU A 203 7.35 -3.59 -5.95
C GLU A 203 6.00 -4.26 -5.65
N ILE A 204 5.67 -4.36 -4.35
CA ILE A 204 4.42 -4.92 -3.82
C ILE A 204 3.46 -3.77 -3.44
N PHE A 205 3.93 -2.79 -2.67
CA PHE A 205 3.15 -1.65 -2.18
C PHE A 205 3.56 -0.35 -2.88
N ARG A 206 2.81 0.02 -3.91
CA ARG A 206 3.16 1.13 -4.80
C ARG A 206 3.02 2.49 -4.15
N CYS A 207 3.87 3.43 -4.54
CA CYS A 207 3.81 4.83 -4.07
C CYS A 207 2.47 5.52 -4.39
N ASP A 208 1.79 5.13 -5.46
CA ASP A 208 0.47 5.67 -5.84
C ASP A 208 -0.61 5.37 -4.78
N ASP A 209 -0.42 4.28 -4.02
CA ASP A 209 -1.33 3.82 -2.97
C ASP A 209 -0.95 4.40 -1.59
N LEU A 210 0.15 5.16 -1.50
CA LEU A 210 0.63 5.78 -0.26
C LEU A 210 -0.23 6.99 0.09
N LEU A 211 -0.81 6.97 1.29
CA LEU A 211 -1.64 8.05 1.81
C LEU A 211 -0.88 8.99 2.74
N MET A 212 0.05 8.44 3.52
CA MET A 212 0.81 9.20 4.50
C MET A 212 2.15 8.54 4.79
N HIS A 213 3.20 9.34 4.85
CA HIS A 213 4.49 8.94 5.43
C HIS A 213 4.89 9.99 6.47
N ARG A 214 5.08 9.56 7.72
CA ARG A 214 5.51 10.43 8.82
C ARG A 214 6.37 9.66 9.81
N GLY A 215 7.62 10.08 9.97
CA GLY A 215 8.59 9.35 10.79
C GLY A 215 8.74 7.94 10.24
N ASP A 216 8.61 6.93 11.11
CA ASP A 216 8.71 5.52 10.71
C ASP A 216 7.38 4.91 10.23
N TYR A 217 6.32 5.71 10.12
CA TYR A 217 4.98 5.21 9.76
C TYR A 217 4.66 5.48 8.30
N TRP A 218 4.32 4.42 7.57
CA TRP A 218 3.84 4.47 6.19
C TRP A 218 2.43 3.90 6.11
N VAL A 219 1.47 4.72 5.66
CA VAL A 219 0.06 4.33 5.57
C VAL A 219 -0.35 4.23 4.10
N TYR A 220 -0.81 3.05 3.69
CA TYR A 220 -1.25 2.73 2.35
C TYR A 220 -2.74 2.38 2.31
N MET A 221 -3.37 2.65 1.17
CA MET A 221 -4.66 2.09 0.79
C MET A 221 -4.48 1.38 -0.56
N PRO A 222 -4.00 0.13 -0.54
CA PRO A 222 -3.71 -0.61 -1.75
C PRO A 222 -4.97 -0.92 -2.56
N ASP A 223 -4.82 -0.94 -3.89
CA ASP A 223 -5.81 -1.54 -4.79
C ASP A 223 -5.76 -3.06 -4.66
N ILE A 224 -6.80 -3.64 -4.06
CA ILE A 224 -6.88 -5.09 -3.80
C ILE A 224 -6.81 -5.90 -5.10
N GLY A 225 -7.38 -5.40 -6.20
CA GLY A 225 -7.38 -6.11 -7.49
C GLY A 225 -5.98 -6.21 -8.09
N ARG A 226 -5.21 -5.12 -8.03
CA ARG A 226 -3.81 -5.07 -8.48
C ARG A 226 -2.90 -5.86 -7.55
N LEU A 227 -3.09 -5.74 -6.25
CA LEU A 227 -2.31 -6.49 -5.26
C LEU A 227 -2.56 -8.00 -5.39
N LYS A 228 -3.80 -8.39 -5.70
CA LYS A 228 -4.14 -9.78 -6.03
C LYS A 228 -3.33 -10.30 -7.20
N GLN A 229 -3.23 -9.55 -8.30
CA GLN A 229 -2.39 -9.97 -9.44
C GLN A 229 -0.92 -10.17 -9.03
N LYS A 230 -0.42 -9.42 -8.04
CA LYS A 230 0.95 -9.59 -7.53
C LYS A 230 1.13 -10.86 -6.71
N VAL A 231 0.23 -11.15 -5.78
CA VAL A 231 0.36 -12.34 -4.90
C VAL A 231 0.08 -13.66 -5.63
N LEU A 232 -0.58 -13.62 -6.80
CA LEU A 232 -0.81 -14.78 -7.65
C LEU A 232 0.42 -15.19 -8.48
N MET A 233 1.39 -14.30 -8.63
CA MET A 233 2.61 -14.60 -9.37
C MET A 233 3.56 -15.39 -8.46
N PRO A 234 4.35 -16.33 -9.01
CA PRO A 234 5.42 -16.97 -8.27
C PRO A 234 6.35 -15.94 -7.64
N VAL A 235 6.80 -16.23 -6.42
CA VAL A 235 7.77 -15.39 -5.72
C VAL A 235 9.16 -15.80 -6.18
N GLY A 236 9.90 -14.89 -6.80
CA GLY A 236 11.24 -15.16 -7.28
C GLY A 236 11.33 -15.36 -8.79
N SER A 237 12.53 -15.20 -9.35
CA SER A 237 12.84 -15.59 -10.73
C SER A 237 13.18 -17.07 -10.86
N CYS A 238 13.28 -17.81 -9.76
CA CYS A 238 13.60 -19.24 -9.78
C CYS A 238 12.46 -20.07 -10.41
N GLN A 239 11.22 -19.55 -10.45
CA GLN A 239 10.05 -20.23 -10.99
C GLN A 239 9.46 -19.43 -12.15
N VAL A 240 9.27 -20.11 -13.29
CA VAL A 240 8.55 -19.53 -14.43
C VAL A 240 7.06 -19.46 -14.09
N ALA A 241 6.44 -18.31 -14.34
CA ALA A 241 4.99 -18.18 -14.21
C ALA A 241 4.29 -19.21 -15.12
N PRO A 242 3.30 -19.96 -14.61
CA PRO A 242 2.58 -20.91 -15.44
C PRO A 242 1.93 -20.16 -16.62
N GLY A 243 1.92 -20.78 -17.81
CA GLY A 243 1.37 -20.18 -19.04
C GLY A 243 -0.14 -19.91 -19.00
N TYR A 244 -0.80 -20.34 -17.93
CA TYR A 244 -2.19 -20.08 -17.57
C TYR A 244 -2.25 -19.89 -16.05
N ALA A 245 -3.24 -19.14 -15.56
CA ALA A 245 -3.39 -18.89 -14.13
C ALA A 245 -3.75 -20.20 -13.41
N GLU A 246 -2.76 -20.89 -12.85
CA GLU A 246 -2.96 -21.99 -11.92
C GLU A 246 -3.14 -21.43 -10.51
N THR A 247 -4.19 -21.85 -9.83
CA THR A 247 -4.37 -21.63 -8.40
C THR A 247 -3.19 -22.27 -7.67
N GLY A 248 -2.41 -21.48 -6.93
CA GLY A 248 -1.41 -22.00 -6.01
C GLY A 248 -2.08 -22.89 -4.96
N THR A 249 -1.95 -24.20 -5.12
CA THR A 249 -2.20 -25.16 -4.05
C THR A 249 -0.96 -25.23 -3.19
N ASN A 250 -1.13 -24.84 -1.93
CA ASN A 250 -0.18 -25.06 -0.83
C ASN A 250 0.32 -26.50 -0.77
#